data_AF-A0AA37NR34-F1
#
_entry.id   AF-A0AA37NR34-F1
#
_cell.length_a   1.000
_cell.length_b   1.000
_cell.length_c   1.000
_cell.angle_alpha   90.00
_cell.angle_beta   90.00
_cell.angle_gamma   90.00
#
_symmetry.space_group_name_H-M   'P 1'
#
loop_
_entity.id
_entity.type
_entity.pdbx_description
1 polymer ?
#
loop_
_entity_poly.entity_id
_entity_poly.type
_entity_poly.pdbx_seq_one_letter_code
_entity_poly.pdbx_strand_id
1 'polypeptide(L)'
;MKRTAWLRTTSTTAKSKPNRAQRPEEHAQSAMKNGAVCDPVKTAGKRSPALIPSMRVAIKYVAINGTTAARPQAKSVAHLNSHLRAMARGMPCLLRVQGVCTQDSSTVVCCHSNLGIHGKAGARKADDEYSVWGCAACHRWLDQGPAPRARKESAFMAAHLRQVLAWRAIAMDGESAKDRAAAQWALALLNALPHMPPEQSIKGLEAIKSGANA
;
A
#
# COMPACT_ATOMS: atom_id res chain seq x y z
N MET A 1 4.37 -15.04 28.55
CA MET A 1 3.20 -15.29 27.68
C MET A 1 3.68 -15.48 26.25
N LYS A 2 3.77 -16.73 25.78
CA LYS A 2 4.29 -17.04 24.44
C LYS A 2 3.15 -16.87 23.43
N ARG A 3 3.13 -15.73 22.71
CA ARG A 3 2.21 -15.49 21.58
C ARG A 3 2.74 -16.26 20.36
N THR A 4 2.47 -17.56 20.25
CA THR A 4 2.97 -18.38 19.14
C THR A 4 1.89 -19.27 18.55
N ALA A 5 1.18 -18.76 17.54
CA ALA A 5 0.51 -19.54 16.51
C ALA A 5 0.24 -18.69 15.27
N TRP A 6 1.28 -18.10 14.67
CA TRP A 6 1.15 -17.52 13.33
C TRP A 6 1.23 -18.65 12.29
N LEU A 7 0.07 -18.94 11.67
CA LEU A 7 -0.15 -19.71 10.44
C LEU A 7 0.95 -20.74 10.11
N ARG A 8 0.89 -21.92 10.72
CA ARG A 8 1.56 -23.10 10.19
C ARG A 8 0.80 -23.56 8.94
N THR A 9 1.16 -23.04 7.78
CA THR A 9 0.94 -23.80 6.55
C THR A 9 1.90 -24.99 6.58
N THR A 10 1.36 -26.18 6.84
CA THR A 10 2.10 -27.43 6.61
C THR A 10 2.38 -27.54 5.11
N SER A 11 3.59 -27.14 4.73
CA SER A 11 4.17 -27.41 3.42
C SER A 11 4.43 -28.90 3.31
N THR A 12 3.52 -29.63 2.67
CA THR A 12 3.80 -30.99 2.21
C THR A 12 4.77 -30.88 1.03
N THR A 13 6.05 -31.16 1.30
CA THR A 13 7.11 -31.18 0.30
C THR A 13 6.99 -32.44 -0.56
N ALA A 14 6.35 -32.33 -1.72
CA ALA A 14 6.52 -33.30 -2.79
C ALA A 14 7.73 -32.89 -3.65
N LYS A 15 8.84 -33.65 -3.52
CA LYS A 15 10.02 -33.54 -4.37
C LYS A 15 9.65 -33.92 -5.81
N SER A 16 9.58 -32.96 -6.72
CA SER A 16 9.68 -33.24 -8.16
C SER A 16 11.16 -33.15 -8.59
N LYS A 17 11.66 -34.22 -9.23
CA LYS A 17 13.03 -34.35 -9.73
C LYS A 17 13.25 -33.39 -10.92
N PRO A 18 14.45 -32.81 -11.08
CA PRO A 18 14.78 -32.03 -12.27
C PRO A 18 15.00 -32.96 -13.47
N ASN A 19 14.32 -32.70 -14.57
CA ASN A 19 14.57 -33.41 -15.82
C ASN A 19 15.81 -32.81 -16.51
N ARG A 20 16.84 -33.63 -16.68
CA ARG A 20 18.13 -33.31 -17.29
C ARG A 20 18.16 -33.94 -18.69
N ALA A 21 17.96 -33.14 -19.73
CA ALA A 21 18.29 -33.38 -21.15
C ALA A 21 17.65 -32.22 -21.93
N GLN A 22 18.26 -31.44 -22.82
CA GLN A 22 19.56 -31.41 -23.48
C GLN A 22 19.78 -29.94 -23.89
N ARG A 23 21.03 -29.49 -23.87
CA ARG A 23 21.50 -28.29 -24.57
C ARG A 23 22.22 -28.77 -25.84
N PRO A 24 21.96 -28.15 -27.00
CA PRO A 24 23.07 -27.77 -27.86
C PRO A 24 22.99 -26.29 -28.21
N GLU A 25 24.10 -25.59 -27.92
CA GLU A 25 24.48 -24.34 -28.60
C GLU A 25 24.99 -24.69 -30.03
N GLU A 26 25.09 -23.66 -30.87
CA GLU A 26 25.56 -23.67 -32.27
C GLU A 26 24.56 -24.09 -33.36
N HIS A 27 23.77 -23.11 -33.82
CA HIS A 27 23.59 -22.75 -35.24
C HIS A 27 23.28 -21.24 -35.28
N ALA A 28 24.31 -20.40 -35.12
CA ALA A 28 24.85 -19.56 -36.17
C ALA A 28 23.84 -19.13 -37.25
N GLN A 29 23.51 -17.84 -37.22
CA GLN A 29 23.71 -16.97 -38.38
C GLN A 29 23.03 -17.40 -39.70
N SER A 30 21.71 -17.33 -39.77
CA SER A 30 21.01 -17.17 -41.05
C SER A 30 19.59 -16.60 -40.89
N ALA A 31 19.48 -15.37 -40.38
CA ALA A 31 18.24 -14.57 -40.46
C ALA A 31 18.49 -13.06 -40.57
N MET A 32 19.70 -12.65 -40.96
CA MET A 32 20.06 -11.26 -41.27
C MET A 32 20.50 -11.10 -42.73
N LYS A 33 19.79 -11.72 -43.66
CA LYS A 33 19.96 -11.52 -45.11
C LYS A 33 18.61 -11.77 -45.76
N ASN A 34 17.79 -10.72 -45.82
CA ASN A 34 16.79 -10.46 -46.86
C ASN A 34 16.18 -9.09 -46.56
N GLY A 35 16.91 -8.05 -47.00
CA GLY A 35 16.37 -6.72 -47.12
C GLY A 35 15.28 -6.72 -48.19
N ALA A 36 14.03 -6.69 -47.75
CA ALA A 36 12.93 -6.27 -48.60
C ALA A 36 13.02 -4.75 -48.75
N VAL A 37 13.62 -4.32 -49.86
CA VAL A 37 13.52 -2.96 -50.38
C VAL A 37 12.05 -2.73 -50.70
N CYS A 38 11.39 -1.84 -49.96
CA CYS A 38 10.11 -1.30 -50.37
C CYS A 38 10.38 -0.12 -51.30
N ASP A 39 9.91 -0.23 -52.54
CA ASP A 39 9.92 0.84 -53.53
C ASP A 39 9.16 2.08 -53.01
N PRO A 40 9.61 3.30 -53.34
CA PRO A 40 8.92 4.51 -52.97
C PRO A 40 7.65 4.68 -53.79
N VAL A 41 6.49 4.54 -53.14
CA VAL A 41 5.20 4.93 -53.71
C VAL A 41 5.19 6.44 -53.94
N LYS A 42 5.14 6.86 -55.21
CA LYS A 42 4.81 8.24 -55.63
C LYS A 42 3.34 8.53 -55.28
N THR A 43 3.10 9.21 -54.16
CA THR A 43 1.81 9.85 -53.90
C THR A 43 1.82 11.30 -54.38
N ALA A 44 0.92 11.59 -55.32
CA ALA A 44 0.63 12.91 -55.86
C ALA A 44 0.27 13.91 -54.76
N GLY A 45 0.84 15.12 -54.85
CA GLY A 45 0.56 16.23 -53.95
C GLY A 45 -0.91 16.63 -53.99
N LYS A 46 -1.61 16.47 -52.87
CA LYS A 46 -2.86 17.17 -52.59
C LYS A 46 -2.53 18.35 -51.68
N ARG A 47 -2.84 19.55 -52.15
CA ARG A 47 -2.69 20.82 -51.41
C ARG A 47 -3.47 20.71 -50.08
N SER A 48 -2.79 20.95 -48.97
CA SER A 48 -3.43 21.14 -47.67
C SER A 48 -4.41 22.32 -47.75
N PRO A 49 -5.65 22.19 -47.23
CA PRO A 49 -6.49 23.36 -47.03
C PRO A 49 -5.87 24.25 -45.95
N ALA A 50 -6.00 25.56 -46.15
CA ALA A 50 -5.41 26.59 -45.31
C ALA A 50 -5.81 26.45 -43.83
N LEU A 51 -4.82 26.68 -42.96
CA LEU A 51 -4.98 26.81 -41.52
C LEU A 51 -6.09 27.83 -41.21
N ILE A 52 -7.12 27.41 -40.49
CA ILE A 52 -8.16 28.32 -39.98
C ILE A 52 -7.48 29.31 -39.00
N PRO A 53 -7.72 30.63 -39.10
CA PRO A 53 -7.16 31.56 -38.13
C PRO A 53 -7.75 31.26 -36.75
N SER A 54 -6.88 30.97 -35.78
CA SER A 54 -7.28 30.86 -34.37
C SER A 54 -7.83 32.21 -33.91
N MET A 55 -9.16 32.36 -33.88
CA MET A 55 -9.81 33.49 -33.22
C MET A 55 -9.36 33.53 -31.75
N ARG A 56 -8.56 34.54 -31.39
CA ARG A 56 -8.24 34.82 -30.00
C ARG A 56 -9.47 35.43 -29.35
N VAL A 57 -10.26 34.59 -28.68
CA VAL A 57 -11.32 35.09 -27.79
C VAL A 57 -10.65 35.72 -26.58
N ALA A 58 -10.76 37.04 -26.46
CA ALA A 58 -10.32 37.76 -25.26
C ALA A 58 -11.29 37.44 -24.11
N ILE A 59 -11.00 36.38 -23.35
CA ILE A 59 -11.66 36.16 -22.07
C ILE A 59 -11.16 37.27 -21.14
N LYS A 60 -12.01 38.28 -20.91
CA LYS A 60 -11.78 39.29 -19.87
C LYS A 60 -11.90 38.58 -18.52
N TYR A 61 -10.77 38.12 -17.98
CA TYR A 61 -10.70 37.72 -16.59
C TYR A 61 -10.94 38.97 -15.73
N VAL A 62 -12.06 39.01 -15.01
CA VAL A 62 -12.23 39.94 -13.90
C VAL A 62 -11.29 39.47 -12.80
N ALA A 63 -10.26 40.27 -12.51
CA ALA A 63 -9.40 40.03 -11.36
C ALA A 63 -10.24 40.21 -10.09
N ILE A 64 -10.69 39.09 -9.51
CA ILE A 64 -11.18 39.09 -8.14
C ILE A 64 -9.97 39.30 -7.23
N ASN A 65 -9.69 40.55 -6.87
CA ASN A 65 -8.78 40.89 -5.78
C ASN A 65 -9.44 40.52 -4.45
N GLY A 66 -9.65 39.23 -4.23
CA GLY A 66 -10.10 38.67 -2.97
C GLY A 66 -8.89 38.18 -2.20
N THR A 67 -8.39 38.97 -1.26
CA THR A 67 -7.65 38.43 -0.11
C THR A 67 -8.63 37.65 0.76
N THR A 68 -9.10 36.49 0.29
CA THR A 68 -9.70 35.51 1.18
C THR A 68 -8.57 34.82 1.91
N ALA A 69 -8.17 35.39 3.05
CA ALA A 69 -7.43 34.63 4.05
C ALA A 69 -8.23 33.34 4.30
N ALA A 70 -7.67 32.21 3.89
CA ALA A 70 -8.34 30.92 4.03
C ALA A 70 -8.71 30.72 5.50
N ARG A 71 -10.01 30.57 5.78
CA ARG A 71 -10.50 30.30 7.12
C ARG A 71 -9.76 29.06 7.66
N PRO A 72 -9.25 29.08 8.91
CA PRO A 72 -8.53 27.95 9.47
C PRO A 72 -9.39 26.69 9.36
N GLN A 73 -8.94 25.71 8.58
CA GLN A 73 -9.61 24.42 8.50
C GLN A 73 -9.46 23.73 9.86
N ALA A 74 -10.57 23.25 10.42
CA ALA A 74 -10.52 22.50 11.67
C ALA A 74 -9.63 21.26 11.48
N LYS A 75 -8.72 21.02 12.41
CA LYS A 75 -7.83 19.86 12.37
C LYS A 75 -8.67 18.60 12.54
N SER A 76 -8.47 17.59 11.68
CA SER A 76 -9.15 16.30 11.82
C SER A 76 -8.81 15.64 13.16
N VAL A 77 -9.71 14.82 13.70
CA VAL A 77 -9.48 14.11 14.98
C VAL A 77 -8.43 13.00 14.80
N ALA A 78 -7.56 12.85 15.80
CA ALA A 78 -6.74 11.67 16.13
C ALA A 78 -7.45 10.30 16.06
N HIS A 79 -7.20 9.42 15.10
CA HIS A 79 -7.56 8.00 15.31
C HIS A 79 -6.38 7.27 15.98
N LEU A 80 -6.53 7.00 17.28
CA LEU A 80 -5.47 6.45 18.12
C LEU A 80 -5.98 5.20 18.86
N ASN A 81 -5.23 4.11 18.78
CA ASN A 81 -5.48 2.85 19.47
C ASN A 81 -4.15 2.27 20.01
N SER A 82 -3.94 2.42 21.32
CA SER A 82 -2.72 1.96 21.98
C SER A 82 -2.53 0.45 21.92
N HIS A 83 -3.62 -0.33 21.98
CA HIS A 83 -3.58 -1.78 21.91
C HIS A 83 -3.19 -2.27 20.52
N LEU A 84 -3.76 -1.67 19.47
CA LEU A 84 -3.38 -1.93 18.07
C LEU A 84 -1.87 -1.72 17.85
N ARG A 85 -1.31 -0.63 18.39
CA ARG A 85 0.13 -0.36 18.33
C ARG A 85 0.95 -1.39 19.10
N ALA A 86 0.49 -1.81 20.28
CA ALA A 86 1.17 -2.79 21.11
C ALA A 86 1.20 -4.19 20.47
N MET A 87 0.19 -4.54 19.67
CA MET A 87 0.11 -5.83 18.97
C MET A 87 1.27 -6.08 18.02
N ALA A 88 1.99 -5.05 17.55
CA ALA A 88 3.12 -5.24 16.64
C ALA A 88 4.28 -6.05 17.25
N ARG A 89 4.45 -6.03 18.57
CA ARG A 89 5.60 -6.67 19.24
C ARG A 89 5.57 -8.19 19.05
N GLY A 90 6.67 -8.75 18.57
CA GLY A 90 6.80 -10.20 18.32
C GLY A 90 6.10 -10.68 17.05
N MET A 91 5.46 -9.80 16.28
CA MET A 91 4.83 -10.13 15.00
C MET A 91 5.88 -10.18 13.88
N PRO A 92 5.58 -10.82 12.73
CA PRO A 92 6.46 -10.75 11.58
C PRO A 92 6.51 -9.35 10.94
N CYS A 93 7.65 -8.99 10.37
CA CYS A 93 7.77 -7.78 9.56
C CYS A 93 6.96 -7.94 8.24
N LEU A 94 6.01 -7.03 8.02
CA LEU A 94 5.15 -7.00 6.84
C LEU A 94 5.66 -6.05 5.74
N LEU A 95 6.57 -5.13 6.10
CA LEU A 95 7.26 -4.24 5.14
C LEU A 95 8.11 -5.02 4.13
N ARG A 96 8.88 -6.03 4.59
CA ARG A 96 9.64 -6.97 3.75
C ARG A 96 10.46 -6.31 2.63
N VAL A 97 11.06 -5.15 2.90
CA VAL A 97 11.84 -4.40 1.91
C VAL A 97 13.09 -5.22 1.54
N GLN A 98 13.23 -5.55 0.24
CA GLN A 98 14.33 -6.36 -0.26
C GLN A 98 15.68 -5.66 0.00
N GLY A 99 16.65 -6.42 0.54
CA GLY A 99 17.98 -5.91 0.90
C GLY A 99 18.03 -5.07 2.19
N VAL A 100 16.90 -4.86 2.86
CA VAL A 100 16.80 -4.06 4.10
C VAL A 100 16.21 -4.88 5.25
N CYS A 101 15.22 -5.71 4.97
CA CYS A 101 14.46 -6.44 5.98
C CYS A 101 15.33 -7.49 6.69
N THR A 102 15.48 -7.34 8.01
CA THR A 102 16.18 -8.32 8.87
C THR A 102 15.31 -9.50 9.30
N GLN A 103 13.99 -9.41 9.12
CA GLN A 103 13.00 -10.40 9.58
C GLN A 103 13.00 -10.69 11.09
N ASP A 104 13.71 -9.89 11.87
CA ASP A 104 13.79 -10.04 13.33
C ASP A 104 12.51 -9.51 14.00
N SER A 105 11.65 -10.44 14.44
CA SER A 105 10.38 -10.16 15.11
C SER A 105 10.53 -9.49 16.47
N SER A 106 11.70 -9.60 17.12
CA SER A 106 11.95 -8.96 18.42
C SER A 106 12.02 -7.43 18.31
N THR A 107 12.34 -6.92 17.11
CA THR A 107 12.46 -5.48 16.82
C THR A 107 11.22 -4.89 16.17
N VAL A 108 10.17 -5.69 15.96
CA VAL A 108 9.00 -5.26 15.19
C VAL A 108 8.16 -4.28 16.01
N VAL A 109 7.85 -3.15 15.35
CA VAL A 109 7.05 -2.05 15.90
C VAL A 109 5.93 -1.67 14.93
N CYS A 110 4.98 -0.88 15.44
CA CYS A 110 3.93 -0.28 14.64
C CYS A 110 4.51 0.93 13.88
N CYS A 111 4.70 0.78 12.57
CA CYS A 111 5.23 1.80 11.68
C CYS A 111 4.07 2.53 10.98
N HIS A 112 3.97 3.84 11.19
CA HIS A 112 2.93 4.68 10.59
C HIS A 112 3.23 5.04 9.13
N SER A 113 2.18 5.33 8.36
CA SER A 113 2.32 5.89 7.01
C SER A 113 3.00 7.27 7.03
N ASN A 114 3.77 7.55 5.97
CA ASN A 114 4.35 8.86 5.69
C ASN A 114 3.52 9.72 4.72
N LEU A 115 2.28 9.30 4.42
CA LEU A 115 1.35 9.97 3.51
C LEU A 115 0.45 10.97 4.24
N GLY A 116 0.33 12.18 3.71
CA GLY A 116 -0.57 13.21 4.26
C GLY A 116 -2.05 12.81 4.21
N ILE A 117 -2.45 12.06 3.17
CA ILE A 117 -3.82 11.53 3.02
C ILE A 117 -4.23 10.55 4.13
N HIS A 118 -3.27 10.04 4.91
CA HIS A 118 -3.52 9.14 6.05
C HIS A 118 -3.54 9.91 7.39
N GLY A 119 -3.79 11.23 7.38
CA GLY A 119 -3.88 12.05 8.59
C GLY A 119 -2.53 12.55 9.15
N LYS A 120 -1.41 12.32 8.44
CA LYS A 120 -0.09 12.83 8.84
C LYS A 120 0.02 14.34 8.60
N ALA A 121 0.40 15.11 9.61
CA ALA A 121 0.62 16.56 9.49
C ALA A 121 1.65 17.08 10.51
N GLY A 122 2.74 17.71 10.05
CA GLY A 122 3.78 18.26 10.94
C GLY A 122 4.30 17.21 11.94
N ALA A 123 4.10 17.48 13.24
CA ALA A 123 4.46 16.61 14.35
C ALA A 123 3.48 15.43 14.61
N ARG A 124 2.32 15.41 13.94
CA ARG A 124 1.33 14.33 14.03
C ARG A 124 1.71 13.18 13.11
N LYS A 125 1.70 11.96 13.67
CA LYS A 125 1.79 10.70 12.92
C LYS A 125 0.49 10.45 12.16
N ALA A 126 0.54 9.62 11.12
CA ALA A 126 -0.67 9.11 10.49
C ALA A 126 -1.59 8.41 11.51
N ASP A 127 -2.85 8.30 11.16
CA ASP A 127 -3.86 7.59 11.96
C ASP A 127 -3.50 6.11 12.14
N ASP A 128 -3.85 5.51 13.28
CA ASP A 128 -3.33 4.20 13.70
C ASP A 128 -3.78 3.05 12.78
N GLU A 129 -4.92 3.16 12.08
CA GLU A 129 -5.35 2.22 11.03
C GLU A 129 -4.46 2.25 9.79
N TYR A 130 -3.68 3.32 9.57
CA TYR A 130 -2.66 3.44 8.53
C TYR A 130 -1.26 3.15 9.07
N SER A 131 -1.13 2.01 9.74
CA SER A 131 0.13 1.49 10.25
C SER A 131 0.42 0.08 9.73
N VAL A 132 1.68 -0.34 9.82
CA VAL A 132 2.14 -1.69 9.45
C VAL A 132 3.16 -2.20 10.45
N TRP A 133 3.22 -3.51 10.65
CA TRP A 133 4.29 -4.13 11.43
C TRP A 133 5.61 -4.11 10.65
N GLY A 134 6.63 -3.44 11.19
CA GLY A 134 7.95 -3.31 10.58
C GLY A 134 9.09 -3.57 11.56
N CYS A 135 10.09 -4.36 11.16
CA CYS A 135 11.33 -4.51 11.93
C CYS A 135 12.12 -3.19 11.92
N ALA A 136 13.06 -3.03 12.87
CA ALA A 136 13.80 -1.78 13.05
C ALA A 136 14.49 -1.27 11.77
N ALA A 137 15.08 -2.17 10.96
CA ALA A 137 15.74 -1.80 9.71
C ALA A 137 14.75 -1.28 8.66
N CYS A 138 13.63 -1.99 8.44
CA CYS A 138 12.58 -1.56 7.52
C CYS A 138 11.92 -0.24 7.97
N HIS A 139 11.71 -0.10 9.28
CA HIS A 139 11.16 1.12 9.87
C HIS A 139 12.07 2.32 9.60
N ARG A 140 13.38 2.19 9.86
CA ARG A 140 14.34 3.26 9.59
C ARG A 140 14.42 3.58 8.10
N TRP A 141 14.39 2.57 7.23
CA TRP A 141 14.38 2.79 5.79
C TRP A 141 13.14 3.56 5.33
N LEU A 142 11.95 3.21 5.85
CA LEU A 142 10.69 3.87 5.51
C LEU A 142 10.74 5.35 5.90
N ASP A 143 11.15 5.65 7.13
CA ASP A 143 11.07 7.01 7.67
C ASP A 143 12.23 7.90 7.21
N GLN A 144 13.45 7.37 7.22
CA GLN A 144 14.68 8.17 7.09
C GLN A 144 15.58 7.71 5.93
N GLY A 145 15.28 6.57 5.30
CA GLY A 145 16.14 6.00 4.25
C GLY A 145 16.23 6.88 3.00
N PRO A 146 17.29 6.73 2.18
CA PRO A 146 17.55 7.58 1.01
C PRO A 146 16.68 7.24 -0.21
N ALA A 147 15.81 6.24 -0.11
CA ALA A 147 14.98 5.80 -1.23
C ALA A 147 13.99 6.89 -1.69
N PRO A 148 13.70 6.99 -3.00
CA PRO A 148 12.69 7.92 -3.52
C PRO A 148 11.35 7.75 -2.81
N ARG A 149 10.64 8.87 -2.60
CA ARG A 149 9.35 8.90 -1.91
C ARG A 149 8.36 7.90 -2.50
N ALA A 150 8.20 7.88 -3.83
CA ALA A 150 7.31 6.94 -4.52
C ALA A 150 7.63 5.47 -4.21
N ARG A 151 8.91 5.09 -4.09
CA ARG A 151 9.32 3.72 -3.74
C ARG A 151 8.90 3.36 -2.31
N LYS A 152 9.02 4.29 -1.38
CA LYS A 152 8.60 4.12 0.02
C LYS A 152 7.08 4.02 0.12
N GLU A 153 6.35 4.84 -0.63
CA GLU A 153 4.89 4.81 -0.71
C GLU A 153 4.39 3.47 -1.24
N SER A 154 4.92 3.00 -2.39
CA SER A 154 4.55 1.69 -2.94
C SER A 154 4.87 0.53 -1.98
N ALA A 155 6.02 0.57 -1.30
CA ALA A 155 6.39 -0.43 -0.30
C ALA A 155 5.43 -0.41 0.90
N PHE A 156 5.05 0.77 1.38
CA PHE A 156 4.10 0.93 2.46
C PHE A 156 2.72 0.40 2.08
N MET A 157 2.19 0.77 0.91
CA MET A 157 0.86 0.32 0.46
C MET A 157 0.81 -1.20 0.28
N ALA A 158 1.86 -1.81 -0.28
CA ALA A 158 1.95 -3.27 -0.37
C ALA A 158 2.01 -3.95 1.01
N ALA A 159 2.69 -3.33 1.98
CA ALA A 159 2.73 -3.82 3.36
C ALA A 159 1.40 -3.63 4.09
N HIS A 160 0.69 -2.53 3.83
CA HIS A 160 -0.59 -2.21 4.43
C HIS A 160 -1.69 -3.18 3.98
N LEU A 161 -1.67 -3.62 2.72
CA LEU A 161 -2.51 -4.73 2.27
C LEU A 161 -2.27 -6.01 3.10
N ARG A 162 -1.00 -6.35 3.38
CA ARG A 162 -0.66 -7.51 4.24
C ARG A 162 -1.13 -7.28 5.67
N GLN A 163 -1.05 -6.05 6.17
CA GLN A 163 -1.52 -5.68 7.51
C GLN A 163 -3.03 -5.86 7.65
N VAL A 164 -3.81 -5.46 6.64
CA VAL A 164 -5.26 -5.67 6.60
C VAL A 164 -5.60 -7.15 6.64
N LEU A 165 -4.88 -8.00 5.88
CA LEU A 165 -5.06 -9.45 5.93
C LEU A 165 -4.70 -10.03 7.31
N ALA A 166 -3.62 -9.55 7.91
CA ALA A 166 -3.21 -9.92 9.26
C ALA A 166 -4.28 -9.54 10.31
N TRP A 167 -4.86 -8.34 10.22
CA TRP A 167 -5.96 -7.93 11.11
C TRP A 167 -7.23 -8.72 10.88
N ARG A 168 -7.56 -9.10 9.64
CA ARG A 168 -8.71 -9.99 9.38
C ARG A 168 -8.54 -11.34 10.07
N ALA A 169 -7.36 -11.94 9.97
CA ALA A 169 -7.06 -13.19 10.67
C ALA A 169 -7.17 -13.03 12.20
N ILE A 170 -6.63 -11.94 12.75
CA ILE A 170 -6.77 -11.66 14.20
C ILE A 170 -8.24 -11.45 14.57
N ALA A 171 -9.01 -10.70 13.80
CA ALA A 171 -10.41 -10.42 14.09
C ALA A 171 -11.29 -11.68 14.10
N MET A 172 -10.98 -12.65 13.25
CA MET A 172 -11.71 -13.93 13.17
C MET A 172 -11.24 -14.93 14.23
N ASP A 173 -9.92 -15.18 14.29
CA ASP A 173 -9.36 -16.36 14.99
C ASP A 173 -8.41 -15.99 16.15
N GLY A 174 -8.20 -14.70 16.40
CA GLY A 174 -7.28 -14.25 17.45
C GLY A 174 -7.76 -14.67 18.85
N GLU A 175 -6.89 -15.28 19.65
CA GLU A 175 -7.25 -15.77 21.00
C GLU A 175 -7.68 -14.64 21.95
N SER A 176 -6.97 -13.50 21.90
CA SER A 176 -7.22 -12.34 22.77
C SER A 176 -8.40 -11.51 22.29
N ALA A 177 -9.43 -11.37 23.13
CA ALA A 177 -10.60 -10.52 22.83
C ALA A 177 -10.22 -9.06 22.54
N LYS A 178 -9.20 -8.54 23.24
CA LYS A 178 -8.67 -7.19 23.00
C LYS A 178 -7.97 -7.08 21.64
N ASP A 179 -7.25 -8.13 21.24
CA ASP A 179 -6.58 -8.18 19.93
C ASP A 179 -7.65 -8.21 18.82
N ARG A 180 -8.71 -9.01 18.99
CA ARG A 180 -9.86 -9.03 18.08
C ARG A 180 -10.54 -7.66 17.96
N ALA A 181 -10.85 -7.02 19.10
CA ALA A 181 -11.52 -5.72 19.13
C ALA A 181 -10.68 -4.62 18.47
N ALA A 182 -9.37 -4.57 18.76
CA ALA A 182 -8.47 -3.61 18.13
C ALA A 182 -8.34 -3.83 16.62
N ALA A 183 -8.25 -5.09 16.17
CA ALA A 183 -8.23 -5.41 14.74
C ALA A 183 -9.54 -5.01 14.05
N GLN A 184 -10.69 -5.29 14.66
CA GLN A 184 -12.01 -4.89 14.15
C GLN A 184 -12.14 -3.35 14.06
N TRP A 185 -11.66 -2.63 15.07
CA TRP A 185 -11.62 -1.16 15.06
C TRP A 185 -10.86 -0.61 13.85
N ALA A 186 -9.66 -1.13 13.57
CA ALA A 186 -8.86 -0.70 12.43
C ALA A 186 -9.53 -1.04 11.09
N LEU A 187 -10.09 -2.25 10.97
CA LEU A 187 -10.78 -2.68 9.76
C LEU A 187 -12.05 -1.86 9.48
N ALA A 188 -12.77 -1.44 10.50
CA ALA A 188 -13.97 -0.63 10.34
C ALA A 188 -13.66 0.77 9.80
N LEU A 189 -12.62 1.42 10.31
CA LEU A 189 -12.17 2.74 9.81
C LEU A 189 -11.74 2.68 8.33
N LEU A 190 -11.21 1.53 7.91
CA LEU A 190 -10.83 1.28 6.51
C LEU A 190 -11.99 0.80 5.63
N ASN A 191 -13.20 0.65 6.16
CA ASN A 191 -14.32 -0.04 5.50
C ASN A 191 -13.94 -1.43 4.96
N ALA A 192 -13.01 -2.10 5.65
CA ALA A 192 -12.40 -3.37 5.26
C ALA A 192 -12.85 -4.54 6.15
N LEU A 193 -14.04 -4.40 6.76
CA LEU A 193 -14.60 -5.33 7.74
C LEU A 193 -14.42 -6.79 7.29
N PRO A 194 -14.02 -7.68 8.21
CA PRO A 194 -13.95 -9.10 7.91
C PRO A 194 -15.36 -9.57 7.55
N HIS A 195 -15.48 -10.55 6.65
CA HIS A 195 -16.77 -11.19 6.38
C HIS A 195 -17.23 -11.92 7.65
N MET A 196 -17.92 -11.22 8.55
CA MET A 196 -18.53 -11.82 9.72
C MET A 196 -19.92 -12.32 9.34
N PRO A 197 -20.41 -13.41 9.96
CA PRO A 197 -21.82 -13.74 9.88
C PRO A 197 -22.66 -12.54 10.37
N PRO A 198 -23.81 -12.27 9.73
CA PRO A 198 -24.53 -10.99 9.82
C PRO A 198 -24.93 -10.57 11.25
N GLU A 199 -25.09 -11.52 12.17
CA GLU A 199 -25.47 -11.26 13.57
C GLU A 199 -24.41 -10.50 14.38
N GLN A 200 -23.12 -10.73 14.11
CA GLN A 200 -22.02 -10.11 14.87
C GLN A 200 -21.58 -8.74 14.30
N SER A 201 -21.97 -8.45 13.06
CA SER A 201 -21.60 -7.21 12.36
C SER A 201 -22.32 -5.97 12.90
N ILE A 202 -23.56 -6.11 13.38
CA ILE A 202 -24.38 -4.97 13.84
C ILE A 202 -23.85 -4.42 15.17
N LYS A 203 -23.60 -5.31 16.15
CA LYS A 203 -23.08 -4.93 17.47
C LYS A 203 -21.67 -4.30 17.40
N GLY A 204 -20.81 -4.79 16.51
CA GLY A 204 -19.46 -4.23 16.32
C GLY A 204 -19.49 -2.79 15.79
N LEU A 205 -20.35 -2.50 14.81
CA LEU A 205 -20.48 -1.17 14.22
C LEU A 205 -21.04 -0.14 15.22
N GLU A 206 -21.97 -0.55 16.08
CA GLU A 206 -22.52 0.29 17.15
C GLU A 206 -21.47 0.64 18.21
N ALA A 207 -20.62 -0.32 18.60
CA ALA A 207 -19.52 -0.09 19.54
C ALA A 207 -18.44 0.87 18.99
N ILE A 208 -18.19 0.82 17.68
CA ILE A 208 -17.25 1.75 17.01
C ILE A 208 -17.82 3.18 17.00
N LYS A 209 -19.12 3.33 16.73
CA LYS A 209 -19.79 4.64 16.69
C LYS A 209 -19.92 5.30 18.07
N SER A 210 -19.99 4.51 19.14
CA SER A 210 -20.14 5.04 20.50
C SER A 210 -18.83 5.51 21.14
N GLY A 211 -17.68 5.35 20.47
CA GLY A 211 -16.38 5.78 20.99
C GLY A 211 -15.95 5.02 22.25
N ALA A 212 -16.60 3.89 22.55
CA ALA A 212 -16.27 3.06 23.69
C ALA A 212 -14.96 2.32 23.43
N ASN A 213 -13.91 2.65 24.18
CA ASN A 213 -12.68 1.85 24.23
C ASN A 213 -13.03 0.47 24.81
N ALA A 214 -12.99 -0.57 23.97
CA ALA A 214 -13.02 -1.97 24.39
C ALA A 214 -11.63 -2.46 24.85
#